data_AF-A0A5K1JXY3-F1
#
_entry.id   AF-A0A5K1JXY3-F1
#
_cell.length_a   1.000
_cell.length_b   1.000
_cell.length_c   1.000
_cell.angle_alpha   90.00
_cell.angle_beta   90.00
_cell.angle_gamma   90.00
#
_symmetry.space_group_name_H-M   'P 1'
#
loop_
_entity.id
_entity.type
_entity.pdbx_description
1 polymer ?
#
loop_
_entity_poly.entity_id
_entity_poly.type
_entity_poly.pdbx_seq_one_letter_code
_entity_poly.pdbx_strand_id
1 'polypeptide(L)'
;MPFYVETAWPWVAFAILVLLAGANAHQRRRKYARLPPGPAPLPVVGNLFNFPRKHLGREFAQMAKKYGDIVYLDVLGQDSIILGSLKAARDLLEKRSAKYSDRPTSVMVQLLGYDWFFP
;
A
#
# COMPACT_ATOMS: atom_id res chain seq x y z
N MET A 1 51.61 4.75 -1.82
CA MET A 1 50.48 5.12 -0.93
C MET A 1 49.15 4.71 -1.57
N PRO A 2 48.70 3.43 -1.49
CA PRO A 2 47.41 3.00 -2.09
C PRO A 2 46.30 2.67 -1.07
N PHE A 3 46.57 2.72 0.24
CA PHE A 3 45.68 2.18 1.28
C PHE A 3 44.37 2.97 1.51
N TYR A 4 44.26 4.22 1.05
CA TYR A 4 43.07 5.05 1.28
C TYR A 4 41.93 4.80 0.29
N VAL A 5 42.21 4.28 -0.91
CA VAL A 5 41.17 4.13 -1.94
C VAL A 5 40.24 2.95 -1.62
N GLU A 6 40.78 1.87 -1.05
CA GLU A 6 39.99 0.68 -0.67
C GLU A 6 39.05 0.92 0.53
N THR A 7 39.42 1.84 1.43
CA THR A 7 38.63 2.15 2.64
C THR A 7 37.59 3.25 2.43
N ALA A 8 37.67 4.02 1.32
CA ALA A 8 36.73 5.08 1.00
C ALA A 8 35.44 4.56 0.33
N TRP A 9 35.51 3.45 -0.42
CA TRP A 9 34.36 2.87 -1.13
C TRP A 9 33.16 2.52 -0.24
N PRO A 10 33.32 1.95 0.98
CA PRO A 10 32.20 1.69 1.89
C PRO A 10 31.46 2.95 2.31
N TRP A 11 32.17 4.06 2.53
CA TRP A 11 31.57 5.34 2.90
C TRP A 11 30.82 5.99 1.74
N VAL A 12 31.36 5.87 0.52
CA VAL A 12 30.67 6.30 -0.70
C VAL A 12 29.40 5.47 -0.91
N ALA A 13 29.49 4.14 -0.78
CA ALA A 13 28.33 3.25 -0.87
C ALA A 13 27.28 3.56 0.21
N PHE A 14 27.71 3.81 1.44
CA PHE A 14 26.82 4.20 2.54
C PHE A 14 26.12 5.54 2.27
N ALA A 15 26.87 6.56 1.82
CA ALA A 15 26.30 7.86 1.47
C ALA A 15 25.27 7.75 0.32
N ILE A 16 25.56 6.93 -0.70
CA ILE A 16 24.61 6.64 -1.79
C ILE A 16 23.37 5.95 -1.24
N LEU A 17 23.53 4.94 -0.37
CA LEU A 17 22.40 4.20 0.21
C LEU A 17 21.50 5.12 1.05
N VAL A 18 22.10 6.01 1.84
CA VAL A 18 21.37 7.02 2.63
C VAL A 18 20.65 8.02 1.72
N LEU A 19 21.29 8.50 0.65
CA LEU A 19 20.66 9.40 -0.33
C LEU A 19 19.48 8.72 -1.03
N LEU A 20 19.65 7.49 -1.48
CA LEU A 20 18.59 6.70 -2.12
C LEU A 20 17.43 6.42 -1.14
N ALA A 21 17.73 6.07 0.11
CA ALA A 21 16.72 5.87 1.15
C ALA A 21 15.96 7.17 1.46
N GLY A 22 16.67 8.29 1.57
CA GLY A 22 16.08 9.62 1.79
C GLY A 22 15.20 10.08 0.63
N ALA A 23 15.66 9.90 -0.60
CA ALA A 23 14.88 10.23 -1.81
C ALA A 23 13.62 9.36 -1.92
N ASN A 24 13.73 8.05 -1.70
CA ASN A 24 12.60 7.12 -1.70
C ASN A 24 11.59 7.48 -0.58
N ALA A 25 12.06 7.77 0.63
CA ALA A 25 11.20 8.21 1.72
C ALA A 25 10.47 9.52 1.40
N HIS A 26 11.15 10.49 0.77
CA HIS A 26 10.53 11.75 0.35
C HIS A 26 9.46 11.53 -0.72
N GLN A 27 9.76 10.74 -1.75
CA GLN A 27 8.80 10.39 -2.81
C GLN A 27 7.58 9.67 -2.24
N ARG A 28 7.78 8.70 -1.35
CA ARG A 28 6.69 7.98 -0.67
C ARG A 28 5.81 8.92 0.14
N ARG A 29 6.38 9.80 0.97
CA ARG A 29 5.60 10.80 1.73
C ARG A 29 4.72 11.66 0.83
N ARG A 30 5.24 12.10 -0.33
CA ARG A 30 4.45 12.86 -1.31
C ARG A 30 3.30 12.04 -1.91
N LYS A 31 3.51 10.75 -2.22
CA LYS A 31 2.45 9.84 -2.68
C LYS A 31 1.35 9.75 -1.62
N TYR A 32 1.71 9.42 -0.38
CA TYR A 32 0.73 9.20 0.70
C TYR A 32 0.03 10.48 1.18
N ALA A 33 0.60 11.67 0.99
CA ALA A 33 -0.07 12.93 1.32
C ALA A 33 -1.31 13.22 0.45
N ARG A 34 -1.42 12.60 -0.74
CA ARG A 34 -2.58 12.74 -1.65
C ARG A 34 -3.59 11.61 -1.48
N LEU A 35 -3.25 10.60 -0.71
CA LEU A 35 -4.09 9.43 -0.50
C LEU A 35 -5.03 9.66 0.69
N PRO A 36 -6.14 8.91 0.77
CA PRO A 36 -7.01 8.92 1.95
C PRO A 36 -6.21 8.64 3.23
N PRO A 37 -6.70 9.10 4.40
CA PRO A 37 -6.02 8.86 5.67
C PRO A 37 -5.89 7.36 5.98
N GLY A 38 -4.86 6.98 6.74
CA GLY A 38 -4.63 5.60 7.11
C GLY A 38 -3.38 5.41 7.99
N PRO A 39 -3.12 4.18 8.45
CA PRO A 39 -1.87 3.87 9.15
C PRO A 39 -0.67 4.12 8.23
N ALA A 40 0.40 4.64 8.81
CA ALA A 40 1.61 4.98 8.09
C ALA A 40 2.32 3.71 7.60
N PRO A 41 2.48 3.53 6.27
CA PRO A 41 3.09 2.33 5.72
C PRO A 41 4.60 2.29 5.97
N LEU A 42 5.10 1.10 6.29
CA LEU A 42 6.54 0.84 6.41
C LEU A 42 7.21 0.83 5.02
N PRO A 43 8.50 1.19 4.94
CA PRO A 43 9.25 1.03 3.71
C PRO A 43 9.27 -0.45 3.29
N VAL A 44 9.13 -0.71 1.99
CA VAL A 44 9.09 -2.05 1.36
C VAL A 44 7.84 -2.88 1.69
N VAL A 45 7.48 -3.05 2.96
CA VAL A 45 6.40 -3.98 3.39
C VAL A 45 5.01 -3.34 3.43
N GLY A 46 4.94 -2.00 3.53
CA GLY A 46 3.68 -1.27 3.68
C GLY A 46 3.05 -1.47 5.06
N ASN A 47 1.72 -1.54 5.07
CA ASN A 47 0.82 -1.76 6.20
C ASN A 47 0.55 -3.26 6.49
N LEU A 48 1.43 -4.17 6.08
CA LEU A 48 1.26 -5.61 6.31
C LEU A 48 1.03 -5.97 7.79
N PHE A 49 1.72 -5.29 8.70
CA PHE A 49 1.55 -5.51 10.15
C PHE A 49 0.30 -4.85 10.72
N ASN A 50 -0.25 -3.86 10.02
CA ASN A 50 -1.51 -3.21 10.37
C ASN A 50 -2.73 -3.94 9.77
N PHE A 51 -2.50 -4.87 8.85
CA PHE A 51 -3.57 -5.66 8.25
C PHE A 51 -4.07 -6.72 9.25
N PRO A 52 -5.36 -6.69 9.63
CA PRO A 52 -5.90 -7.62 10.62
C PRO A 52 -5.88 -9.05 10.06
N ARG A 53 -5.48 -10.02 10.90
CA ARG A 53 -5.46 -11.45 10.54
C ARG A 53 -6.67 -12.22 11.08
N LYS A 54 -7.39 -11.64 12.04
CA LYS A 54 -8.57 -12.21 12.70
C LYS A 54 -9.68 -11.17 12.75
N HIS A 55 -10.93 -11.60 12.71
CA HIS A 55 -12.11 -10.73 12.84
C HIS A 55 -12.10 -9.51 11.90
N LEU A 56 -11.79 -9.73 10.61
CA LEU A 56 -11.59 -8.68 9.60
C LEU A 56 -12.65 -7.57 9.66
N GLY A 57 -13.94 -7.93 9.69
CA GLY A 57 -15.02 -6.94 9.73
C GLY A 57 -14.98 -6.03 10.95
N ARG A 58 -14.66 -6.56 12.14
CA ARG A 58 -14.57 -5.78 13.38
C ARG A 58 -13.36 -4.86 13.36
N GLU A 59 -12.21 -5.39 12.96
CA GLU A 59 -10.95 -4.64 12.91
C GLU A 59 -11.00 -3.52 11.87
N PHE A 60 -11.53 -3.79 10.67
CA PHE A 60 -11.74 -2.75 9.66
C PHE A 60 -12.77 -1.71 10.10
N ALA A 61 -13.83 -2.10 10.80
CA ALA A 61 -14.77 -1.13 11.37
C ALA A 61 -14.12 -0.24 12.43
N GLN A 62 -13.23 -0.78 13.28
CA GLN A 62 -12.45 0.03 14.23
C GLN A 62 -11.48 0.97 13.52
N MET A 63 -10.86 0.51 12.44
CA MET A 63 -9.95 1.32 11.64
C MET A 63 -10.69 2.49 10.97
N ALA A 64 -11.87 2.23 10.39
CA ALA A 64 -12.74 3.26 9.86
C ALA A 64 -13.16 4.28 10.93
N LYS A 65 -13.48 3.83 12.15
CA LYS A 65 -13.76 4.76 13.26
C LYS A 65 -12.57 5.62 13.65
N LYS A 66 -11.33 5.11 13.50
CA LYS A 66 -10.11 5.82 13.88
C LYS A 66 -9.61 6.80 12.83
N TYR A 67 -9.65 6.41 11.55
CA TYR A 67 -9.05 7.17 10.44
C TYR A 67 -10.09 7.86 9.55
N GLY A 68 -11.36 7.48 9.64
CA GLY A 68 -12.48 8.03 8.87
C GLY A 68 -13.15 7.03 7.93
N ASP A 69 -14.15 7.51 7.21
CA ASP A 69 -15.00 6.69 6.34
C ASP A 69 -14.28 6.05 5.13
N ILE A 70 -13.13 6.61 4.73
CA ILE A 70 -12.32 6.09 3.63
C ILE A 70 -10.89 5.97 4.13
N VAL A 71 -10.42 4.74 4.26
CA VAL A 71 -9.08 4.44 4.78
C VAL A 71 -8.22 3.82 3.69
N TYR A 72 -7.00 4.31 3.52
CA TYR A 72 -6.04 3.72 2.59
C TYR A 72 -5.06 2.79 3.31
N LEU A 73 -4.79 1.63 2.71
CA LEU A 73 -3.77 0.68 3.12
C LEU A 73 -2.92 0.28 1.92
N ASP A 74 -1.64 0.05 2.15
CA ASP A 74 -0.72 -0.54 1.17
C ASP A 74 -0.24 -1.86 1.75
N VAL A 75 -0.55 -3.01 1.16
CA VAL A 75 -0.11 -4.31 1.67
C VAL A 75 0.80 -4.95 0.63
N LEU A 76 2.10 -5.04 0.92
CA LEU A 76 3.09 -5.62 0.00
C LEU A 76 3.08 -4.98 -1.40
N GLY A 77 2.80 -3.67 -1.50
CA GLY A 77 2.72 -2.95 -2.77
C GLY A 77 1.34 -3.00 -3.43
N GLN A 78 0.35 -3.63 -2.79
CA GLN A 78 -1.05 -3.63 -3.24
C GLN A 78 -1.83 -2.52 -2.52
N ASP A 79 -2.28 -1.54 -3.30
CA ASP A 79 -3.09 -0.42 -2.84
C ASP A 79 -4.52 -0.92 -2.53
N SER A 80 -4.96 -0.76 -1.28
CA SER A 80 -6.27 -1.19 -0.77
C SER A 80 -7.02 -0.03 -0.13
N ILE A 81 -8.33 0.07 -0.39
CA ILE A 81 -9.19 1.11 0.18
C ILE A 81 -10.30 0.45 0.99
N ILE A 82 -10.44 0.82 2.25
CA ILE A 82 -11.51 0.37 3.14
C ILE A 82 -12.59 1.44 3.17
N LEU A 83 -13.84 1.03 2.93
CA LEU A 83 -15.02 1.88 3.00
C LEU A 83 -15.77 1.59 4.29
N GLY A 84 -15.76 2.56 5.21
CA GLY A 84 -16.35 2.45 6.54
C GLY A 84 -17.81 2.90 6.65
N SER A 85 -18.32 3.64 5.67
CA SER A 85 -19.69 4.18 5.68
C SER A 85 -20.49 3.77 4.45
N LEU A 86 -21.81 3.64 4.65
CA LEU A 86 -22.75 3.31 3.57
C LEU A 86 -22.76 4.38 2.47
N LYS A 87 -22.57 5.65 2.84
CA LYS A 87 -22.50 6.76 1.89
C LYS A 87 -21.28 6.61 0.97
N ALA A 88 -20.10 6.35 1.52
CA ALA A 88 -18.89 6.14 0.72
C ALA A 88 -19.01 4.89 -0.18
N ALA A 89 -19.59 3.81 0.34
CA ALA A 89 -19.86 2.60 -0.44
C ALA A 89 -20.80 2.86 -1.63
N ARG A 90 -21.92 3.55 -1.43
CA ARG A 90 -22.84 3.91 -2.54
C ARG A 90 -22.19 4.87 -3.54
N ASP A 91 -21.50 5.90 -3.06
CA ASP A 91 -20.92 6.90 -3.96
C ASP A 91 -19.81 6.32 -4.86
N LEU A 92 -19.05 5.34 -4.37
CA LEU A 92 -17.97 4.70 -5.13
C LEU A 92 -18.48 3.47 -5.89
N LEU A 93 -19.11 2.50 -5.22
CA LEU A 93 -19.44 1.21 -5.83
C LEU A 93 -20.75 1.24 -6.64
N GLU A 94 -21.71 2.11 -6.30
CA GLU A 94 -23.00 2.20 -7.01
C GLU A 94 -22.97 3.30 -8.06
N LYS A 95 -22.78 4.57 -7.66
CA LYS A 95 -22.83 5.72 -8.57
C LYS A 95 -21.68 5.76 -9.57
N ARG A 96 -20.52 5.20 -9.22
CA ARG A 96 -19.32 5.15 -10.05
C ARG A 96 -18.92 3.71 -10.39
N SER A 97 -19.89 2.80 -10.39
CA SER A 97 -19.69 1.37 -10.68
C SER A 97 -18.83 1.13 -11.91
N ALA A 98 -19.10 1.82 -13.02
CA ALA A 98 -18.33 1.70 -14.27
C ALA A 98 -16.82 1.99 -14.14
N LYS A 99 -16.36 2.68 -13.09
CA LYS A 99 -14.94 2.95 -12.83
C LYS A 99 -14.30 1.98 -11.83
N TYR A 100 -15.10 1.33 -10.99
CA TYR A 100 -14.61 0.55 -9.85
C TYR A 100 -15.15 -0.89 -9.84
N SER A 101 -15.81 -1.32 -10.90
CA SER A 101 -16.32 -2.68 -11.07
C SER A 101 -15.25 -3.68 -11.50
N ASP A 102 -14.07 -3.20 -11.88
CA ASP A 102 -12.95 -4.04 -12.31
C ASP A 102 -12.43 -4.92 -11.17
N ARG A 103 -11.95 -6.12 -11.49
CA ARG A 103 -11.54 -7.13 -10.51
C ARG A 103 -10.08 -7.49 -10.72
N PRO A 104 -9.21 -7.31 -9.71
CA PRO A 104 -7.81 -7.65 -9.85
C PRO A 104 -7.65 -9.16 -10.09
N THR A 105 -7.00 -9.52 -11.19
CA THR A 105 -6.67 -10.90 -11.49
C THR A 105 -5.56 -11.36 -10.55
N SER A 106 -5.76 -12.50 -9.89
CA SER A 106 -4.71 -13.12 -9.09
C SER A 106 -4.01 -14.21 -9.90
N VAL A 107 -2.73 -14.44 -9.64
CA VAL A 107 -1.95 -15.54 -10.25
C VAL A 107 -2.63 -16.88 -9.99
N MET A 108 -3.25 -17.05 -8.81
CA MET A 108 -4.01 -18.26 -8.47
C MET A 108 -5.20 -18.50 -9.42
N VAL A 109 -5.96 -17.46 -9.77
CA VAL A 109 -7.12 -17.58 -10.69
C VAL A 109 -6.67 -18.04 -12.07
N GLN A 110 -5.53 -17.53 -12.57
CA GLN A 110 -4.96 -17.95 -13.84
C GLN A 110 -4.46 -19.40 -13.79
N LEU A 111 -3.78 -19.80 -12.72
CA LEU A 111 -3.29 -21.17 -12.56
C LEU A 111 -4.41 -22.20 -12.47
N LEU A 112 -5.57 -21.82 -11.94
CA LEU A 112 -6.75 -22.68 -11.86
C LEU A 112 -7.56 -22.73 -13.16
N GLY A 113 -7.19 -21.96 -14.20
CA GLY A 113 -7.97 -21.85 -15.44
C GLY A 113 -9.37 -21.27 -15.22
N TYR A 114 -9.51 -20.39 -14.23
CA TYR A 114 -10.77 -19.70 -13.89
C TYR A 114 -10.79 -18.24 -14.36
N ASP A 115 -9.88 -17.88 -15.26
CA ASP A 115 -9.84 -16.60 -15.97
C ASP A 115 -11.16 -16.30 -16.71
N TRP A 116 -11.80 -17.31 -17.31
CA TRP A 116 -13.11 -17.13 -17.95
C TRP A 116 -14.25 -16.75 -16.99
N PHE A 117 -14.12 -17.03 -15.69
CA PHE A 117 -15.10 -16.66 -14.66
C PHE A 117 -14.87 -15.24 -14.13
N PHE A 118 -13.64 -14.73 -14.26
CA PHE A 118 -13.24 -13.38 -13.90
C PHE A 118 -12.67 -12.67 -15.15
N PRO A 119 -13.55 -12.35 -16.14
CA PRO A 119 -13.16 -11.75 -17.41
C PRO A 119 -12.54 -10.35 -17.26
#